data_AF-K9TFE6-F1
#
_entry.id   AF-K9TFE6-F1
#
_cell.length_a   1.000
_cell.length_b   1.000
_cell.length_c   1.000
_cell.angle_alpha   90.00
_cell.angle_beta   90.00
_cell.angle_gamma   90.00
#
_symmetry.space_group_name_H-M   'P 1'
#
loop_
_entity.id
_entity.type
_entity.pdbx_description
1 polymer ?
#
loop_
_entity_poly.entity_id
_entity_poly.type
_entity_poly.pdbx_seq_one_letter_code
_entity_poly.pdbx_strand_id
1 'polypeptide(L)'
;MILNDFEYHNTLQRIAGFKGALAVLNAPDNELKKTDAMRWQLNVEGVQSLLEDFSDQVEEYERLQNHQLTQPLMLSCDDILHLPRILIKARIAAHLSPQELADRVGMTEGQIQAFEKQDYQTATFAEMVEVFSALEVQLKQGEFSVGVERIGRVHQEINH
;
A
#
# COMPACT_ATOMS: atom_id res chain seq x y z
N MET A 1 0.30 0.87 -3.41
CA MET A 1 -0.73 -0.17 -3.21
C MET A 1 -1.66 -0.12 -4.40
N ILE A 2 -2.17 -1.26 -4.85
CA ILE A 2 -3.13 -1.34 -5.96
C ILE A 2 -4.55 -1.27 -5.39
N LEU A 3 -5.37 -0.36 -5.91
CA LEU A 3 -6.72 -0.09 -5.39
C LEU A 3 -7.81 -0.88 -6.13
N ASN A 4 -7.59 -1.21 -7.39
CA ASN A 4 -8.61 -1.77 -8.28
C ASN A 4 -7.99 -2.55 -9.46
N ASP A 5 -8.84 -3.19 -10.25
CA ASP A 5 -8.44 -3.99 -11.40
C ASP A 5 -7.68 -3.16 -12.45
N PHE A 6 -8.07 -1.91 -12.68
CA PHE A 6 -7.38 -1.06 -13.67
C PHE A 6 -5.93 -0.82 -13.27
N GLU A 7 -5.67 -0.49 -12.01
CA GLU A 7 -4.31 -0.33 -11.47
C GLU A 7 -3.54 -1.65 -11.47
N TYR A 8 -4.20 -2.76 -11.18
CA TYR A 8 -3.61 -4.11 -11.25
C TYR A 8 -3.07 -4.42 -12.65
N HIS A 9 -3.91 -4.28 -13.68
CA HIS A 9 -3.50 -4.54 -15.06
C HIS A 9 -2.38 -3.59 -15.52
N ASN A 10 -2.45 -2.31 -15.16
CA ASN A 10 -1.37 -1.37 -15.47
C ASN A 10 -0.06 -1.75 -14.79
N THR A 11 -0.12 -2.23 -13.55
CA THR A 11 1.07 -2.64 -12.79
C THR A 11 1.72 -3.88 -13.41
N LEU A 12 0.92 -4.86 -13.86
CA LEU A 12 1.44 -6.02 -14.60
C LEU A 12 2.16 -5.61 -15.89
N GLN A 13 1.61 -4.64 -16.64
CA GLN A 13 2.28 -4.12 -17.85
C GLN A 13 3.61 -3.42 -17.51
N ARG A 14 3.66 -2.66 -16.41
CA ARG A 14 4.90 -2.04 -15.92
C ARG A 14 5.95 -3.08 -15.55
N ILE A 15 5.56 -4.12 -14.81
CA ILE A 15 6.46 -5.23 -14.44
C ILE A 15 7.03 -5.88 -15.70
N ALA A 16 6.20 -6.17 -16.71
CA ALA A 16 6.67 -6.75 -17.98
C ALA A 16 7.68 -5.83 -18.68
N GLY A 17 7.42 -4.52 -18.73
CA GLY A 17 8.33 -3.52 -19.27
C GLY A 17 9.68 -3.46 -18.52
N PHE A 18 9.65 -3.43 -17.18
CA PHE A 18 10.87 -3.42 -16.37
C PHE A 18 11.67 -4.72 -16.48
N LYS A 19 11.01 -5.88 -16.57
CA LYS A 19 11.69 -7.16 -16.87
C LYS A 19 12.39 -7.11 -18.22
N GLY A 20 11.75 -6.52 -19.24
CA GLY A 20 12.38 -6.28 -20.54
C GLY A 20 13.60 -5.36 -20.46
N ALA A 21 13.49 -4.24 -19.76
CA ALA A 21 14.60 -3.30 -19.54
C ALA A 21 15.77 -3.97 -18.80
N LEU A 22 15.49 -4.76 -17.77
CA LEU A 22 16.48 -5.51 -17.01
C LEU A 22 17.19 -6.56 -17.88
N ALA A 23 16.48 -7.22 -18.80
CA ALA A 23 17.07 -8.14 -19.77
C ALA A 23 18.06 -7.43 -20.70
N VAL A 24 17.74 -6.23 -21.17
CA VAL A 24 18.64 -5.41 -22.00
C VAL A 24 19.87 -4.93 -21.21
N LEU A 25 19.68 -4.50 -19.95
CA LEU A 25 20.78 -4.10 -19.07
C LEU A 25 21.73 -5.27 -18.78
N ASN A 26 21.19 -6.48 -18.60
CA ASN A 26 21.98 -7.66 -18.28
C ASN A 26 22.53 -8.42 -19.51
N ALA A 27 22.29 -7.92 -20.72
CA ALA A 27 22.82 -8.52 -21.94
C ALA A 27 24.37 -8.61 -21.87
N PRO A 28 25.00 -9.72 -22.33
CA PRO A 28 26.44 -9.92 -22.22
C PRO A 28 27.28 -8.83 -22.91
N ASP A 29 26.75 -8.24 -23.98
CA ASP A 29 27.38 -7.23 -24.82
C ASP A 29 26.98 -5.80 -24.44
N ASN A 30 26.27 -5.59 -23.33
CA ASN A 30 25.83 -4.27 -22.89
C ASN A 30 27.01 -3.30 -22.74
N GLU A 31 27.00 -2.22 -23.53
CA GLU A 31 28.10 -1.25 -23.58
C GLU A 31 28.25 -0.45 -22.28
N LEU A 32 27.14 -0.16 -21.59
CA LEU A 32 27.19 0.57 -20.31
C LEU A 32 27.91 -0.26 -19.24
N LYS A 33 27.68 -1.59 -19.22
CA LYS A 33 28.38 -2.51 -18.32
C LYS A 33 29.90 -2.52 -18.53
N LYS A 34 30.35 -2.36 -19.78
CA LYS A 34 31.79 -2.33 -20.14
C LYS A 34 32.42 -0.96 -19.89
N THR A 35 31.69 0.11 -20.18
CA THR A 35 32.22 1.49 -20.15
C THR A 35 32.09 2.16 -18.78
N ASP A 36 31.04 1.85 -18.03
CA ASP A 36 30.73 2.44 -16.73
C ASP A 36 29.96 1.45 -15.83
N ALA A 37 30.71 0.50 -15.26
CA ALA A 37 30.15 -0.58 -14.43
C ALA A 37 29.37 -0.07 -13.21
N MET A 38 29.81 1.05 -12.62
CA MET A 38 29.12 1.65 -11.46
C MET A 38 27.74 2.18 -11.86
N ARG A 39 27.65 2.97 -12.94
CA ARG A 39 26.36 3.45 -13.42
C ARG A 39 25.45 2.31 -13.86
N TRP A 40 26.01 1.29 -14.54
CA TRP A 40 25.25 0.10 -14.89
C TRP A 40 24.64 -0.58 -13.65
N GLN A 41 25.45 -0.80 -12.62
CA GLN A 41 24.99 -1.46 -11.38
C GLN A 41 23.87 -0.68 -10.71
N LEU A 42 24.01 0.64 -10.57
CA LEU A 42 22.97 1.49 -9.99
C LEU A 42 21.65 1.42 -10.79
N ASN A 43 21.72 1.32 -12.12
CA ASN A 43 20.53 1.15 -12.95
C ASN A 43 19.88 -0.22 -12.72
N VAL A 44 20.68 -1.29 -12.64
CA VAL A 44 20.18 -2.65 -12.38
C VAL A 44 19.50 -2.71 -11.02
N GLU A 45 20.17 -2.26 -9.96
CA GLU A 45 19.64 -2.25 -8.60
C GLU A 45 18.36 -1.42 -8.49
N GLY A 46 18.33 -0.23 -9.11
CA GLY A 46 17.13 0.61 -9.13
C GLY A 46 15.95 -0.05 -9.84
N VAL A 47 16.17 -0.70 -10.98
CA VAL A 47 15.11 -1.43 -11.70
C VAL A 47 14.65 -2.66 -10.91
N GLN A 48 15.56 -3.37 -10.23
CA GLN A 48 15.23 -4.51 -9.38
C GLN A 48 14.38 -4.10 -8.18
N SER A 49 14.74 -3.03 -7.48
CA SER A 49 13.95 -2.51 -6.37
C SER A 49 12.54 -2.11 -6.81
N LEU A 50 12.39 -1.44 -7.96
CA LEU A 50 11.07 -1.13 -8.50
C LEU A 50 10.25 -2.38 -8.86
N LEU A 51 10.92 -3.43 -9.38
CA LEU A 51 10.26 -4.70 -9.69
C LEU A 51 9.76 -5.39 -8.42
N GLU A 52 10.58 -5.42 -7.37
CA GLU A 52 10.21 -5.95 -6.05
C GLU A 52 8.99 -5.19 -5.51
N ASP A 53 9.04 -3.85 -5.49
CA ASP A 53 7.94 -3.01 -5.01
C ASP A 53 6.62 -3.25 -5.76
N PHE A 54 6.66 -3.42 -7.09
CA PHE A 54 5.45 -3.69 -7.88
C PHE A 54 4.98 -5.14 -7.74
N SER A 55 5.90 -6.09 -7.62
CA SER A 55 5.57 -7.50 -7.40
C SER A 55 4.88 -7.70 -6.05
N ASP A 56 5.37 -7.07 -4.99
CA ASP A 56 4.76 -7.12 -3.65
C ASP A 56 3.34 -6.55 -3.66
N GLN A 57 3.12 -5.45 -4.40
CA GLN A 57 1.80 -4.85 -4.55
C GLN A 57 0.82 -5.76 -5.31
N VAL A 58 1.30 -6.45 -6.34
CA VAL A 58 0.51 -7.42 -7.11
C VAL A 58 0.14 -8.62 -6.23
N GLU A 59 1.10 -9.19 -5.51
CA GLU A 59 0.86 -10.32 -4.62
C GLU A 59 -0.14 -9.95 -3.50
N GLU A 60 0.02 -8.76 -2.91
CA GLU A 60 -0.94 -8.27 -1.92
C GLU A 60 -2.36 -8.14 -2.50
N TYR A 61 -2.49 -7.56 -3.69
CA TYR A 61 -3.78 -7.39 -4.35
C TYR A 61 -4.44 -8.73 -4.67
N GLU A 62 -3.68 -9.67 -5.27
CA GLU A 62 -4.15 -11.01 -5.57
C GLU A 62 -4.56 -11.77 -4.31
N ARG A 63 -3.82 -11.65 -3.21
CA ARG A 63 -4.17 -12.26 -1.92
C ARG A 63 -5.50 -11.73 -1.40
N LEU A 64 -5.75 -10.43 -1.51
CA LEU A 64 -7.02 -9.82 -1.09
C LEU A 64 -8.17 -10.25 -2.00
N GLN A 65 -7.97 -10.21 -3.32
CA GLN A 65 -8.97 -10.67 -4.31
C GLN A 65 -9.25 -12.17 -4.25
N ASN A 66 -8.32 -12.99 -3.78
CA ASN A 66 -8.55 -14.43 -3.63
C ASN A 66 -9.04 -14.79 -2.21
N HIS A 67 -9.31 -13.80 -1.36
CA HIS A 67 -9.77 -14.03 0.00
C HIS A 67 -11.18 -14.67 0.01
N GLN A 68 -11.33 -15.73 0.80
CA GLN A 68 -12.60 -16.43 0.97
C GLN A 68 -13.44 -15.73 2.03
N LEU A 69 -14.62 -15.26 1.65
CA LEU A 69 -15.57 -14.56 2.53
C LEU A 69 -16.06 -15.37 3.74
N THR A 70 -15.79 -16.67 3.78
CA THR A 70 -16.13 -17.56 4.91
C THR A 70 -15.09 -17.54 6.03
N GLN A 71 -13.94 -16.88 5.84
CA GLN A 71 -12.86 -16.83 6.82
C GLN A 71 -12.60 -15.37 7.24
N PRO A 72 -12.23 -15.12 8.52
CA PRO A 72 -11.85 -13.78 8.93
C PRO A 72 -10.51 -13.38 8.30
N LEU A 73 -10.46 -12.19 7.70
CA LEU A 73 -9.22 -11.59 7.22
C LEU A 73 -8.44 -10.96 8.37
N MET A 74 -7.19 -11.38 8.56
CA MET A 74 -6.27 -10.75 9.51
C MET A 74 -5.30 -9.85 8.75
N LEU A 75 -5.32 -8.55 9.05
CA LEU A 75 -4.41 -7.56 8.48
C LEU A 75 -3.54 -6.97 9.60
N SER A 76 -2.23 -6.94 9.40
CA SER A 76 -1.30 -6.25 10.29
C SER A 76 -1.03 -4.82 9.80
N CYS A 77 -0.70 -3.95 10.76
CA CYS A 77 -0.33 -2.57 10.51
C CYS A 77 0.86 -2.21 11.39
N ASP A 78 2.00 -1.94 10.78
CA ASP A 78 3.27 -1.74 11.48
C ASP A 78 3.54 -0.25 11.80
N ASP A 79 2.76 0.66 11.21
CA ASP A 79 2.83 2.10 11.41
C ASP A 79 1.41 2.69 11.42
N ILE A 80 1.12 3.56 12.40
CA ILE A 80 -0.18 4.24 12.50
C ILE A 80 -0.55 5.01 11.22
N LEU A 81 0.43 5.51 10.47
CA LEU A 81 0.22 6.18 9.19
C LEU A 81 -0.32 5.25 8.10
N HIS A 82 -0.11 3.94 8.24
CA HIS A 82 -0.64 2.92 7.35
C HIS A 82 -2.00 2.36 7.79
N LEU A 83 -2.50 2.77 8.97
CA LEU A 83 -3.80 2.34 9.47
C LEU A 83 -4.93 2.55 8.46
N PRO A 84 -5.03 3.69 7.74
CA PRO A 84 -6.15 3.87 6.82
C PRO A 84 -6.10 2.94 5.60
N ARG A 85 -4.93 2.39 5.25
CA ARG A 85 -4.83 1.37 4.19
C ARG A 85 -5.57 0.08 4.55
N ILE A 86 -5.79 -0.19 5.84
CA ILE A 86 -6.62 -1.32 6.29
C ILE A 86 -8.03 -1.23 5.71
N LEU A 87 -8.61 -0.02 5.61
CA LEU A 87 -9.95 0.18 5.03
C LEU A 87 -10.00 -0.27 3.57
N ILE A 88 -9.00 0.13 2.79
CA ILE A 88 -8.93 -0.19 1.37
C ILE A 88 -8.73 -1.71 1.18
N LYS A 89 -7.82 -2.31 1.94
CA LYS A 89 -7.57 -3.76 1.91
C LYS A 89 -8.82 -4.55 2.29
N ALA A 90 -9.53 -4.11 3.33
CA ALA A 90 -10.79 -4.71 3.77
C ALA A 90 -11.87 -4.61 2.69
N ARG A 91 -12.01 -3.45 2.02
CA ARG A 91 -12.95 -3.30 0.88
C ARG A 91 -12.65 -4.30 -0.23
N ILE A 92 -11.39 -4.38 -0.67
CA ILE A 92 -10.97 -5.28 -1.75
C ILE A 92 -11.26 -6.73 -1.37
N ALA A 93 -10.88 -7.16 -0.17
CA ALA A 93 -11.12 -8.53 0.29
C ALA A 93 -12.60 -8.85 0.52
N ALA A 94 -13.44 -7.83 0.75
CA ALA A 94 -14.89 -7.95 0.81
C ALA A 94 -15.56 -7.96 -0.58
N HIS A 95 -14.79 -7.87 -1.67
CA HIS A 95 -15.28 -7.82 -3.05
C HIS A 95 -16.20 -6.65 -3.35
N LEU A 96 -16.06 -5.55 -2.59
CA LEU A 96 -16.89 -4.37 -2.77
C LEU A 96 -16.23 -3.40 -3.76
N SER A 97 -16.99 -2.95 -4.75
CA SER A 97 -16.64 -1.78 -5.55
C SER A 97 -16.68 -0.49 -4.72
N PRO A 98 -16.00 0.58 -5.16
CA PRO A 98 -16.11 1.89 -4.52
C PRO A 98 -17.56 2.40 -4.43
N GLN A 99 -18.38 2.12 -5.45
CA GLN A 99 -19.81 2.45 -5.46
C GLN A 99 -20.58 1.68 -4.38
N GLU A 100 -20.39 0.37 -4.24
CA GLU A 100 -21.09 -0.43 -3.22
C GLU A 100 -20.69 -0.03 -1.79
N LEU A 101 -19.42 0.34 -1.57
CA LEU A 101 -19.00 0.91 -0.30
C LEU A 101 -19.67 2.27 -0.06
N ALA A 102 -19.69 3.14 -1.06
CA ALA A 102 -20.31 4.45 -0.99
C ALA A 102 -21.81 4.35 -0.61
N ASP A 103 -22.53 3.42 -1.24
CA ASP A 103 -23.95 3.14 -0.94
C ASP A 103 -24.15 2.65 0.51
N ARG A 104 -23.22 1.86 1.05
CA ARG A 104 -23.25 1.40 2.45
C ARG A 104 -23.07 2.52 3.47
N VAL A 105 -22.22 3.50 3.18
CA VAL A 105 -21.90 4.61 4.11
C VAL A 105 -22.67 5.90 3.81
N GLY A 106 -23.51 5.93 2.76
CA GLY A 106 -24.25 7.12 2.36
C GLY A 106 -23.36 8.22 1.77
N MET A 107 -22.25 7.85 1.14
CA MET A 107 -21.34 8.75 0.42
C MET A 107 -21.47 8.57 -1.10
N THR A 108 -20.79 9.41 -1.87
CA THR A 108 -20.67 9.21 -3.32
C THR A 108 -19.46 8.34 -3.68
N GLU A 109 -19.52 7.62 -4.81
CA GLU A 109 -18.36 6.86 -5.31
C GLU A 109 -17.11 7.75 -5.46
N GLY A 110 -17.28 8.98 -5.98
CA GLY A 110 -16.18 9.92 -6.15
C GLY A 110 -15.50 10.31 -4.82
N GLN A 111 -16.26 10.41 -3.72
CA GLN A 111 -15.69 10.65 -2.40
C GLN A 111 -14.86 9.45 -1.91
N ILE A 112 -15.40 8.23 -2.02
CA ILE A 112 -14.66 7.01 -1.66
C ILE A 112 -13.38 6.90 -2.49
N GLN A 113 -13.45 7.04 -3.81
CA GLN A 113 -12.27 7.01 -4.67
C GLN A 113 -11.24 8.09 -4.32
N ALA A 114 -11.69 9.32 -3.97
CA ALA A 114 -10.79 10.39 -3.54
C ALA A 114 -10.10 10.08 -2.21
N PHE A 115 -10.83 9.47 -1.27
CA PHE A 115 -10.25 8.99 -0.01
C PHE A 115 -9.24 7.88 -0.26
N GLU A 116 -9.59 6.82 -0.99
CA GLU A 116 -8.68 5.68 -1.23
C GLU A 116 -7.41 6.11 -1.96
N LYS A 117 -7.52 7.02 -2.94
CA LYS A 117 -6.38 7.56 -3.69
C LYS A 117 -5.35 8.28 -2.81
N GLN A 118 -5.79 8.82 -1.67
CA GLN A 118 -4.93 9.54 -0.73
C GLN A 118 -4.75 8.79 0.59
N ASP A 119 -4.94 7.46 0.61
CA ASP A 119 -4.87 6.64 1.82
C ASP A 119 -5.73 7.24 2.96
N TYR A 120 -6.94 7.73 2.62
CA TYR A 120 -7.89 8.41 3.51
C TYR A 120 -7.34 9.66 4.25
N GLN A 121 -6.19 10.21 3.86
CA GLN A 121 -5.60 11.38 4.53
C GLN A 121 -6.48 12.64 4.46
N THR A 122 -7.39 12.71 3.49
CA THR A 122 -8.35 13.81 3.33
C THR A 122 -9.69 13.55 4.00
N ALA A 123 -9.91 12.34 4.52
CA ALA A 123 -11.12 12.02 5.26
C ALA A 123 -11.00 12.51 6.71
N THR A 124 -12.11 12.99 7.25
CA THR A 124 -12.22 13.24 8.68
C THR A 124 -12.17 11.92 9.45
N PHE A 125 -11.84 11.99 10.73
CA PHE A 125 -11.89 10.81 11.59
C PHE A 125 -13.29 10.19 11.67
N ALA A 126 -14.34 11.01 11.67
CA ALA A 126 -15.72 10.52 11.68
C ALA A 126 -16.04 9.71 10.41
N GLU A 127 -15.68 10.22 9.23
CA GLU A 127 -15.85 9.50 7.96
C GLU A 127 -15.05 8.18 7.94
N MET A 128 -13.83 8.17 8.46
CA MET A 128 -13.07 6.92 8.60
C MET A 128 -13.76 5.92 9.52
N VAL A 129 -14.31 6.37 10.66
CA VAL A 129 -15.04 5.50 11.61
C VAL A 129 -16.31 4.92 10.97
N GLU A 130 -17.03 5.69 10.16
CA GLU A 130 -18.18 5.20 9.39
C GLU A 130 -17.77 4.07 8.43
N VAL A 131 -16.67 4.25 7.71
CA VAL A 131 -16.14 3.21 6.80
C VAL A 131 -15.63 1.99 7.57
N PHE A 132 -14.89 2.16 8.68
CA PHE A 132 -14.49 1.06 9.56
C PHE A 132 -15.70 0.24 10.01
N SER A 133 -16.78 0.92 10.40
CA SER A 133 -18.01 0.28 10.86
C SER A 133 -18.72 -0.46 9.74
N ALA A 134 -18.84 0.14 8.54
CA ALA A 134 -19.49 -0.47 7.38
C ALA A 134 -18.73 -1.68 6.80
N LEU A 135 -17.42 -1.75 7.03
CA LEU A 135 -16.56 -2.88 6.68
C LEU A 135 -16.37 -3.89 7.83
N GLU A 136 -17.04 -3.67 8.97
CA GLU A 136 -16.95 -4.52 10.17
C GLU A 136 -15.52 -4.78 10.67
N VAL A 137 -14.63 -3.81 10.47
CA VAL A 137 -13.23 -3.95 10.87
C VAL A 137 -13.12 -3.88 12.39
N GLN A 138 -12.46 -4.87 12.99
CA GLN A 138 -12.25 -4.94 14.43
C GLN A 138 -10.76 -4.90 14.77
N LEU A 139 -10.38 -4.02 15.70
CA LEU A 139 -9.04 -4.01 16.26
C LEU A 139 -8.88 -5.21 17.21
N LYS A 140 -7.90 -6.08 16.92
CA LYS A 140 -7.50 -7.19 17.79
C LYS A 140 -6.16 -6.85 18.45
N GLN A 141 -6.01 -7.19 19.72
CA GLN A 141 -4.81 -6.97 20.57
C GLN A 141 -4.51 -5.50 20.93
N GLY A 142 -4.65 -4.54 20.00
CA GLY A 142 -4.71 -3.11 20.32
C GLY A 142 -3.50 -2.55 21.09
N GLU A 143 -2.31 -3.09 20.85
CA GLU A 143 -1.10 -2.69 21.56
C GLU A 143 -0.46 -1.47 20.91
N PHE A 144 -0.06 -0.50 21.73
CA PHE A 144 0.64 0.71 21.29
C PHE A 144 1.92 0.87 22.12
N SER A 145 3.05 1.01 21.44
CA SER A 145 4.31 1.38 22.09
C SER A 145 4.46 2.89 22.10
N VAL A 146 4.70 3.48 23.27
CA VAL A 146 4.92 4.91 23.45
C VAL A 146 6.35 5.13 23.90
N GLY A 147 7.12 5.90 23.12
CA GLY A 147 8.49 6.28 23.44
C GLY A 147 8.60 7.32 24.56
N VAL A 148 8.03 7.04 25.73
CA VAL A 148 8.00 7.94 26.89
C VAL A 148 9.39 8.38 27.33
N GLU A 149 10.42 7.54 27.12
CA GLU A 149 11.82 7.83 27.37
C GLU A 149 12.36 8.98 26.52
N ARG A 150 11.88 9.09 25.27
CA ARG A 150 12.27 10.16 24.34
C ARG A 150 11.53 11.46 24.67
N ILE A 151 10.26 11.37 25.02
CA ILE A 151 9.43 12.53 25.40
C ILE A 151 9.97 13.17 26.69
N GLY A 152 10.37 12.36 27.68
CA GLY A 152 10.88 12.85 28.97
C GLY A 152 12.20 13.64 28.86
N ARG A 153 13.09 13.28 27.92
CA ARG A 153 14.38 13.97 27.72
C ARG A 153 14.20 15.39 27.17
N VAL A 154 13.26 15.57 26.24
CA VAL A 154 12.91 16.90 25.71
C VAL A 154 12.43 17.84 26.83
N HIS A 155 11.76 17.32 27.85
CA HIS A 155 11.30 18.11 28.98
C HIS A 155 12.42 18.57 29.93
N GLN A 156 13.57 17.88 29.95
CA GLN A 156 14.72 18.26 30.78
C GLN A 156 15.64 19.27 30.07
N GLU A 157 15.71 19.25 28.74
CA GLU A 157 16.52 20.19 27.95
C GLU A 157 15.86 21.57 27.77
N ILE A 158 14.53 21.67 27.89
CA ILE A 158 13.80 22.95 27.80
C ILE A 158 13.74 23.69 29.14
N ASN A 159 13.96 22.99 30.25
CA ASN A 159 13.87 23.54 31.62
C ASN A 159 15.25 23.77 32.27
N HIS A 160 16.33 23.74 31.49
CA HIS A 160 17.70 24.08 31.89
C HIS A 160 18.29 25.11 30.91
#